data_AF-A0A432QZ70-F1
#
_entry.id   AF-A0A432QZ70-F1
#
_cell.length_a   1.000
_cell.length_b   1.000
_cell.length_c   1.000
_cell.angle_alpha   90.00
_cell.angle_beta   90.00
_cell.angle_gamma   90.00
#
_symmetry.space_group_name_H-M   'P 1'
#
loop_
_entity.id
_entity.type
_entity.pdbx_description
1 polymer ?
#
loop_
_entity_poly.entity_id
_entity_poly.type
_entity_poly.pdbx_seq_one_letter_code
_entity_poly.pdbx_strand_id
1 'polypeptide(L)'
;MKNSLRMTHQREVILDELGKSANHPTADSLYERVKKRLPRISLATVYRNLEILSEAGMIKKLEISGRQKRFDWDLEQHDHIYCIQCHRVDNIELDSDRKLTLPPEHDRGYKIAGCRIEFFGVCPSCQKKNARKNKKQGEKKMACKTKSCKSGALSDRQREVLEALAQCKEACGSKDIAATTSLEPKQISCQITNLKKKGYVSSPARCKYVITDDGKNALS
;
A
#
# COMPACT_ATOMS: atom_id res chain seq x y z
N MET A 1 12.58 -20.63 -37.56
CA MET A 1 11.34 -21.20 -38.11
C MET A 1 10.19 -20.35 -37.61
N LYS A 2 9.49 -19.61 -38.49
CA LYS A 2 8.22 -18.95 -38.13
C LYS A 2 7.17 -20.06 -38.02
N ASN A 3 6.89 -20.53 -36.80
CA ASN A 3 5.77 -21.43 -36.60
C ASN A 3 4.51 -20.67 -37.02
N SER A 4 3.81 -21.18 -38.03
CA SER A 4 2.47 -20.74 -38.41
C SER A 4 1.55 -21.01 -37.22
N LEU A 5 1.47 -20.03 -36.31
CA LEU A 5 0.62 -20.11 -35.14
C LEU A 5 -0.83 -20.11 -35.63
N ARG A 6 -1.52 -21.24 -35.50
CA ARG A 6 -2.96 -21.32 -35.81
C ARG A 6 -3.70 -20.30 -34.95
N MET A 7 -4.30 -19.28 -35.56
CA MET A 7 -5.06 -18.30 -34.82
C MET A 7 -6.45 -18.87 -34.50
N THR A 8 -6.74 -19.02 -33.21
CA THR A 8 -8.02 -19.54 -32.73
C THR A 8 -8.86 -18.39 -32.22
N HIS A 9 -10.18 -18.55 -32.22
CA HIS A 9 -11.08 -17.53 -31.70
C HIS A 9 -10.74 -17.09 -30.26
N GLN A 10 -10.26 -18.01 -29.42
CA GLN A 10 -9.79 -17.67 -28.06
C GLN A 10 -8.60 -16.72 -28.08
N ARG A 11 -7.62 -16.95 -28.96
CA ARG A 11 -6.42 -16.11 -29.09
C ARG A 11 -6.76 -14.74 -29.65
N GLU A 12 -7.65 -14.66 -30.63
CA GLU A 12 -8.14 -13.39 -31.18
C GLU A 12 -8.80 -12.53 -30.10
N VAL A 13 -9.68 -13.12 -29.28
CA VAL A 13 -10.32 -12.39 -28.18
C VAL A 13 -9.31 -11.94 -27.14
N ILE A 14 -8.33 -12.79 -26.79
CA ILE A 14 -7.27 -12.44 -25.84
C ILE A 14 -6.44 -11.26 -26.36
N LEU A 15 -6.07 -11.30 -27.64
CA LEU A 15 -5.31 -10.27 -28.34
C LEU A 15 -6.08 -8.93 -28.36
N ASP A 16 -7.35 -8.96 -28.74
CA ASP A 16 -8.21 -7.76 -28.76
C ASP A 16 -8.40 -7.15 -27.35
N GLU A 17 -8.61 -7.97 -26.32
CA GLU A 17 -8.71 -7.48 -24.94
C GLU A 17 -7.37 -6.97 -24.36
N LEU A 18 -6.24 -7.48 -24.85
CA LEU A 18 -4.92 -6.99 -24.50
C LEU A 18 -4.66 -5.63 -25.17
N GLY A 19 -4.96 -5.49 -26.45
CA GLY A 19 -4.79 -4.23 -27.22
C GLY A 19 -5.63 -3.05 -26.68
N LYS A 20 -6.75 -3.32 -26.01
CA LYS A 20 -7.55 -2.28 -25.32
C LYS A 20 -6.90 -1.76 -24.03
N SER A 21 -5.83 -2.39 -23.54
CA SER A 21 -5.28 -2.14 -22.22
C SER A 21 -3.95 -1.41 -22.27
N ALA A 22 -3.93 -0.13 -21.91
CA ALA A 22 -2.70 0.67 -21.84
C ALA A 22 -1.84 0.46 -20.57
N ASN A 23 -2.24 -0.43 -19.65
CA ASN A 23 -1.62 -0.59 -18.32
C ASN A 23 -1.02 -1.99 -18.09
N HIS A 24 -0.57 -2.68 -19.15
CA HIS A 24 0.13 -3.97 -19.08
C HIS A 24 -0.52 -4.97 -18.12
N PRO A 25 -1.71 -5.47 -18.44
CA PRO A 25 -2.49 -6.27 -17.50
C PRO A 25 -1.76 -7.55 -17.09
N THR A 26 -2.03 -8.01 -15.87
CA THR A 26 -1.71 -9.38 -15.47
C THR A 26 -2.65 -10.35 -16.16
N ALA A 27 -2.24 -11.62 -16.27
CA ALA A 27 -3.11 -12.66 -16.82
C ALA A 27 -4.43 -12.79 -16.05
N ASP A 28 -4.42 -12.61 -14.72
CA ASP A 28 -5.64 -12.64 -13.90
C ASP A 28 -6.58 -11.48 -14.26
N SER A 29 -6.04 -10.26 -14.41
CA SER A 29 -6.84 -9.09 -14.80
C SER A 29 -7.40 -9.24 -16.22
N LEU A 30 -6.62 -9.82 -17.14
CA LEU A 30 -7.07 -10.08 -18.51
C LEU A 30 -8.14 -11.18 -18.54
N TYR A 31 -8.00 -12.22 -17.73
CA TYR A 31 -8.98 -13.29 -17.59
C TYR A 31 -10.37 -12.74 -17.22
N GLU A 32 -10.45 -11.84 -16.25
CA GLU A 32 -11.73 -11.22 -15.85
C GLU A 32 -12.41 -10.44 -16.98
N ARG A 33 -11.64 -9.89 -17.93
CA ARG A 33 -12.20 -9.24 -19.13
C ARG A 33 -12.60 -10.25 -20.19
N VAL A 34 -11.71 -11.19 -20.50
CA VAL A 34 -11.93 -12.23 -21.53
C VAL A 34 -13.11 -13.13 -21.16
N LYS A 35 -13.29 -13.46 -19.88
CA LYS A 35 -14.42 -14.27 -19.38
C LYS A 35 -15.78 -13.68 -19.72
N LYS A 36 -15.89 -12.36 -19.82
CA LYS A 36 -17.15 -11.69 -20.22
C LYS A 36 -17.54 -12.00 -21.67
N ARG A 37 -16.56 -12.27 -22.53
CA ARG A 37 -16.76 -12.63 -23.94
C ARG A 37 -16.73 -14.13 -24.18
N LEU A 38 -15.95 -14.86 -23.38
CA LEU A 38 -15.78 -16.31 -23.45
C LEU A 38 -16.08 -16.93 -22.07
N PRO A 39 -17.35 -17.17 -21.70
CA PRO A 39 -17.74 -17.61 -20.36
C PRO A 39 -17.16 -18.98 -19.94
N ARG A 40 -16.83 -19.83 -20.92
CA ARG A 40 -16.29 -21.19 -20.70
C ARG A 40 -14.76 -21.23 -20.59
N ILE A 41 -14.08 -20.10 -20.70
CA ILE A 41 -12.61 -20.07 -20.62
C ILE A 41 -12.14 -20.25 -19.18
N SER A 42 -11.06 -21.02 -18.99
CA SER A 42 -10.38 -21.14 -17.70
C SER A 42 -9.19 -20.18 -17.63
N LEU A 43 -8.78 -19.84 -16.41
CA LEU A 43 -7.59 -19.03 -16.18
C LEU A 43 -6.34 -19.68 -16.78
N ALA A 44 -6.18 -21.00 -16.61
CA ALA A 44 -5.09 -21.78 -17.18
C ALA A 44 -5.02 -21.67 -18.72
N THR A 45 -6.18 -21.65 -19.39
CA THR A 45 -6.25 -21.46 -20.84
C THR A 45 -5.78 -20.06 -21.27
N VAL A 46 -6.08 -19.02 -20.49
CA VAL A 46 -5.58 -17.66 -20.75
C VAL A 46 -4.06 -17.61 -20.61
N TYR A 47 -3.50 -18.14 -19.52
CA TYR A 47 -2.04 -18.21 -19.32
C TYR A 47 -1.33 -18.95 -20.46
N ARG A 48 -1.84 -20.12 -20.85
CA ARG A 48 -1.25 -20.93 -21.94
C ARG A 48 -1.27 -20.18 -23.27
N ASN A 49 -2.37 -19.52 -23.59
CA ASN A 49 -2.45 -18.74 -24.84
C ASN A 49 -1.54 -17.52 -24.82
N LEU A 50 -1.41 -16.82 -23.69
CA LEU A 50 -0.48 -15.70 -23.55
C LEU A 50 0.97 -16.13 -23.73
N GLU A 51 1.38 -17.27 -23.17
CA GLU A 51 2.74 -17.79 -23.37
C GLU A 51 2.98 -18.13 -24.86
N ILE A 52 2.04 -18.82 -25.51
CA ILE A 52 2.11 -19.15 -26.94
C ILE A 52 2.19 -17.89 -27.82
N LEU A 53 1.39 -16.87 -27.50
CA LEU A 53 1.40 -15.60 -28.24
C LEU A 53 2.72 -14.84 -28.04
N SER A 54 3.30 -14.91 -26.84
CA SER A 54 4.59 -14.30 -26.53
C SER A 54 5.74 -15.03 -27.23
N GLU A 55 5.73 -16.36 -27.24
CA GLU A 55 6.70 -17.20 -27.97
C GLU A 55 6.63 -16.98 -29.48
N ALA A 56 5.42 -16.72 -30.01
CA ALA A 56 5.20 -16.36 -31.40
C ALA A 56 5.61 -14.90 -31.74
N GLY A 57 6.00 -14.10 -30.75
CA GLY A 57 6.39 -12.71 -30.91
C GLY A 57 5.23 -11.76 -31.24
N MET A 58 3.97 -12.17 -30.97
CA MET A 58 2.79 -11.33 -31.17
C MET A 58 2.53 -10.37 -30.01
N ILE A 59 3.01 -10.71 -28.82
CA ILE A 59 2.89 -9.92 -27.60
C ILE A 59 4.20 -9.93 -26.84
N LYS A 60 4.46 -8.91 -26.02
CA LYS A 60 5.64 -8.85 -25.17
C LYS A 60 5.31 -9.30 -23.76
N LYS A 61 6.18 -10.10 -23.18
CA LYS A 61 6.07 -10.54 -21.78
C LYS A 61 7.01 -9.72 -20.91
N LEU A 62 6.43 -9.06 -19.92
CA LEU A 62 7.15 -8.25 -18.94
C LEU A 62 7.30 -9.07 -17.66
N GLU A 63 8.50 -9.62 -17.46
CA GLU A 63 8.84 -10.36 -16.24
C GLU A 63 9.50 -9.43 -15.23
N ILE A 64 8.74 -8.67 -14.45
CA ILE A 64 9.32 -7.82 -13.39
C ILE A 64 9.84 -8.72 -12.27
N SER A 65 11.10 -8.55 -11.89
CA SER A 65 11.78 -9.41 -10.91
C SER A 65 10.96 -9.59 -9.63
N GLY A 66 10.64 -10.84 -9.28
CA GLY A 66 9.88 -11.19 -8.08
C GLY A 66 8.40 -10.81 -8.07
N ARG A 67 7.81 -10.49 -9.23
CA ARG A 67 6.41 -10.03 -9.35
C ARG A 67 5.62 -10.81 -10.39
N GLN A 68 4.30 -10.62 -10.36
CA GLN A 68 3.39 -11.23 -11.32
C GLN A 68 3.74 -10.81 -12.76
N LYS A 69 3.73 -11.79 -13.66
CA LYS A 69 3.94 -11.61 -15.09
C LYS A 69 2.89 -10.67 -15.67
N ARG A 70 3.35 -9.71 -16.47
CA ARG A 70 2.51 -8.78 -17.21
C ARG A 70 2.72 -8.97 -18.70
N PHE A 71 1.70 -8.62 -19.47
CA PHE A 71 1.71 -8.79 -20.92
C PHE A 71 1.42 -7.46 -21.59
N ASP A 72 2.08 -7.25 -22.72
CA ASP A 72 1.95 -6.08 -23.55
C ASP A 72 1.52 -6.46 -24.95
N TRP A 73 0.58 -5.68 -25.49
CA TRP A 73 0.22 -5.76 -26.91
C TRP A 73 1.25 -5.04 -27.78
N ASP A 74 1.83 -3.96 -27.27
CA ASP A 74 2.78 -3.15 -28.01
C ASP A 74 4.15 -3.84 -28.06
N LEU A 75 4.67 -3.97 -29.28
CA LEU A 75 5.97 -4.57 -29.56
C LEU A 75 7.08 -3.51 -29.63
N GLU A 76 6.72 -2.22 -29.67
CA GLU A 76 7.70 -1.14 -29.66
C GLU A 76 8.53 -1.14 -28.37
N GLN A 77 9.78 -0.70 -28.49
CA GLN A 77 10.71 -0.67 -27.38
C GLN A 77 10.43 0.57 -26.53
N HIS A 78 9.73 0.37 -25.41
CA HIS A 78 9.55 1.38 -24.36
C HIS A 78 10.01 0.84 -23.01
N ASP A 79 10.39 1.76 -22.12
CA ASP A 79 10.79 1.45 -20.76
C ASP A 79 9.59 1.53 -19.79
N HIS A 80 9.73 0.92 -18.62
CA HIS A 80 8.63 0.83 -17.65
C HIS A 80 9.00 1.46 -16.32
N ILE A 81 8.05 2.19 -15.73
CA ILE A 81 8.07 2.56 -14.31
C ILE A 81 6.98 1.86 -13.53
N TYR A 82 7.36 1.40 -12.35
CA TYR A 82 6.51 0.66 -11.45
C TYR A 82 6.15 1.48 -10.21
N CYS A 83 4.85 1.55 -9.92
CA CYS A 83 4.37 2.09 -8.66
C CYS A 83 4.47 1.08 -7.51
N ILE A 84 5.30 1.35 -6.51
CA ILE A 84 5.50 0.47 -5.33
C ILE A 84 4.27 0.37 -4.41
N GLN A 85 3.26 1.23 -4.59
CA GLN A 85 2.06 1.25 -3.73
C GLN A 85 0.83 0.58 -4.34
N CYS A 86 0.60 0.77 -5.64
CA CYS A 86 -0.57 0.20 -6.32
C CYS A 86 -0.21 -0.79 -7.43
N HIS A 87 1.08 -1.05 -7.61
CA HIS A 87 1.59 -2.00 -8.59
C HIS A 87 1.26 -1.67 -10.05
N ARG A 88 0.82 -0.42 -10.32
CA ARG A 88 0.63 0.12 -11.67
C ARG A 88 1.96 0.17 -12.41
N VAL A 89 1.92 -0.17 -13.69
CA VAL A 89 3.03 -0.01 -14.64
C VAL A 89 2.62 1.06 -15.63
N ASP A 90 3.53 2.00 -15.89
CA ASP A 90 3.38 3.06 -16.88
C ASP A 90 4.59 3.03 -17.82
N ASN A 91 4.38 3.43 -19.07
CA ASN A 91 5.45 3.56 -20.06
C ASN A 91 6.28 4.82 -19.83
N ILE A 92 7.57 4.73 -20.10
CA ILE A 92 8.51 5.83 -20.15
C ILE A 92 9.24 5.79 -21.49
N GLU A 93 9.39 6.96 -22.08
CA GLU A 93 10.30 7.20 -23.19
C GLU A 93 11.66 7.59 -22.60
N LEU A 94 12.65 6.71 -22.75
CA LEU A 94 14.04 7.07 -22.57
C LEU A 94 14.65 7.24 -23.96
N ASP A 95 15.56 8.20 -24.11
CA ASP A 95 16.40 8.27 -25.31
C ASP A 95 17.10 6.92 -25.50
N SER A 96 16.80 6.29 -26.64
CA SER A 96 17.26 4.95 -27.03
C SER A 96 18.78 4.83 -27.14
N ASP A 97 19.48 5.97 -27.17
CA ASP A 97 20.95 6.06 -27.21
C ASP A 97 21.63 5.75 -25.88
N ARG A 98 20.89 5.70 -24.76
CA ARG A 98 21.44 5.29 -23.46
C ARG A 98 21.47 3.76 -23.31
N LYS A 99 22.23 3.09 -24.18
CA LYS A 99 22.69 1.73 -23.89
C LYS A 99 23.68 1.78 -22.73
N LEU A 100 23.16 1.62 -21.52
CA LEU A 100 23.97 1.37 -20.33
C LEU A 100 24.77 0.09 -20.57
N THR A 101 26.04 0.29 -20.92
CA THR A 101 26.98 -0.79 -21.19
C THR A 101 27.86 -0.91 -19.96
N LEU A 102 28.06 -2.14 -19.48
CA LEU A 102 28.99 -2.38 -18.39
C LEU A 102 30.41 -2.18 -18.92
N PRO A 103 31.22 -1.27 -18.36
CA PRO A 103 32.60 -1.09 -18.79
C PRO A 103 33.38 -2.41 -18.71
N PRO A 104 34.31 -2.70 -19.63
CA PRO A 104 35.07 -3.95 -19.65
C PRO A 104 35.81 -4.21 -18.32
N GLU A 105 36.33 -3.16 -17.68
CA GLU A 105 36.99 -3.28 -16.38
C GLU A 105 36.07 -3.72 -15.23
N HIS A 106 34.76 -3.74 -15.43
CA HIS A 106 33.75 -4.11 -14.42
C HIS A 106 33.01 -5.40 -14.76
N ASP A 107 33.30 -6.03 -15.90
CA ASP A 107 32.64 -7.26 -16.33
C ASP A 107 33.02 -8.47 -15.46
N ARG A 108 34.12 -8.39 -14.71
CA ARG A 108 34.66 -9.46 -13.85
C ARG A 108 34.78 -10.82 -14.58
N GLY A 109 35.05 -10.80 -15.88
CA GLY A 109 35.17 -11.98 -16.73
C GLY A 109 33.84 -12.56 -17.23
N TYR A 110 32.71 -11.88 -17.00
CA TYR A 110 31.41 -12.32 -17.51
C TYR A 110 31.20 -11.89 -18.97
N LYS A 111 30.67 -12.80 -19.79
CA LYS A 111 30.10 -12.44 -21.10
C LYS A 111 28.74 -11.81 -20.89
N ILE A 112 28.67 -10.48 -20.97
CA ILE A 112 27.44 -9.73 -20.75
C ILE A 112 26.44 -10.03 -21.87
N ALA A 113 25.34 -10.70 -21.53
CA ALA A 113 24.27 -11.03 -22.46
C ALA A 113 23.24 -9.91 -22.64
N GLY A 114 23.21 -8.94 -21.70
CA GLY A 114 22.30 -7.80 -21.77
C GLY A 114 22.29 -6.98 -20.48
N CYS A 115 21.63 -5.83 -20.55
CA CYS A 115 21.33 -4.95 -19.43
C CYS A 115 19.82 -4.75 -19.36
N ARG A 116 19.27 -4.68 -18.15
CA ARG A 116 17.86 -4.37 -17.92
C ARG A 116 17.76 -3.28 -16.86
N ILE A 117 17.00 -2.25 -17.16
CA ILE A 117 16.74 -1.12 -16.26
C ILE A 117 15.30 -1.23 -15.79
N GLU A 118 15.07 -1.08 -14.49
CA GLU A 118 13.72 -1.05 -13.90
C GLU A 118 13.57 0.21 -13.05
N PHE A 119 12.56 1.03 -13.33
CA PHE A 119 12.25 2.21 -12.52
C PHE A 119 11.18 1.88 -11.49
N PHE A 120 11.40 2.29 -10.24
CA PHE A 120 10.43 2.15 -9.16
C PHE A 120 10.11 3.52 -8.56
N GLY A 121 8.83 3.80 -8.33
CA GLY A 121 8.38 5.07 -7.78
C GLY A 121 6.98 4.98 -7.18
N VAL A 122 6.36 6.14 -6.92
CA VAL A 122 4.97 6.24 -6.46
C VAL A 122 4.19 7.02 -7.51
N CYS A 123 3.15 6.42 -8.09
CA CYS A 123 2.38 7.07 -9.15
C CYS A 123 1.61 8.32 -8.65
N PRO A 124 1.26 9.27 -9.54
CA PRO A 124 0.56 10.50 -9.16
C PRO A 124 -0.72 10.28 -8.36
N SER A 125 -1.48 9.22 -8.69
CA SER A 125 -2.71 8.85 -7.98
C SER A 125 -2.44 8.45 -6.53
N CYS A 126 -1.35 7.70 -6.29
CA CYS A 126 -0.93 7.30 -4.95
C CYS A 126 -0.35 8.47 -4.15
N GLN A 127 0.43 9.34 -4.78
CA GLN A 127 0.94 10.57 -4.16
C GLN A 127 -0.23 11.45 -3.67
N LYS A 128 -1.24 11.68 -4.51
CA LYS A 128 -2.46 12.44 -4.14
C LYS A 128 -3.24 11.80 -2.98
N LYS A 129 -3.36 10.46 -2.96
CA LYS A 129 -4.02 9.74 -1.84
C LYS A 129 -3.27 9.93 -0.53
N ASN A 130 -1.93 9.89 -0.55
CA ASN A 130 -1.12 10.10 0.64
C ASN A 130 -1.18 11.55 1.13
N ALA A 131 -1.17 12.53 0.23
CA ALA A 131 -1.36 13.94 0.59
C ALA A 131 -2.72 14.21 1.26
N ARG A 132 -3.80 13.58 0.77
CA ARG A 132 -5.14 13.68 1.38
C ARG A 132 -5.21 13.01 2.76
N LYS A 133 -4.50 11.89 2.97
CA LYS A 133 -4.40 11.24 4.29
C LYS A 133 -3.65 12.12 5.29
N ASN A 134 -2.57 12.77 4.87
CA ASN A 134 -1.80 13.68 5.73
C ASN A 134 -2.61 14.93 6.11
N LYS A 135 -3.38 15.53 5.18
CA LYS A 135 -4.29 16.65 5.51
C LYS A 135 -5.40 16.25 6.48
N LYS A 136 -6.05 15.08 6.30
CA LYS A 136 -7.06 14.59 7.25
C LYS A 136 -6.50 14.26 8.64
N GLN A 137 -5.21 13.91 8.74
CA GLN A 137 -4.54 13.72 10.04
C GLN A 137 -4.13 15.06 10.68
N GLY A 138 -3.79 16.08 9.88
CA GLY A 138 -3.59 17.46 10.36
C GLY A 138 -4.90 18.12 10.81
N GLU A 139 -5.98 17.93 10.06
CA GLU A 139 -7.32 18.47 10.37
C GLU A 139 -8.00 17.72 11.51
N LYS A 140 -7.82 16.39 11.66
CA LYS A 140 -8.25 15.67 12.88
C LYS A 140 -7.51 16.12 14.14
N LYS A 141 -6.30 16.70 14.01
CA LYS A 141 -5.62 17.38 15.12
C LYS A 141 -6.09 18.83 15.33
N MET A 142 -6.84 19.43 14.40
CA MET A 142 -7.34 20.81 14.48
C MET A 142 -8.87 20.95 14.58
N ALA A 143 -9.64 19.85 14.59
CA ALA A 143 -11.07 19.87 14.86
C ALA A 143 -11.37 19.80 16.37
N CYS A 144 -10.83 20.74 17.13
CA CYS A 144 -11.43 21.16 18.39
C CYS A 144 -11.67 22.67 18.27
N LYS A 145 -12.71 23.04 17.53
CA LYS A 145 -13.30 24.37 17.56
C LYS A 145 -14.74 24.26 18.03
N THR A 146 -14.88 24.17 19.35
CA THR A 146 -15.97 24.83 20.07
C THR A 146 -15.40 25.30 21.40
N LYS A 147 -15.21 26.63 21.46
CA LYS A 147 -15.18 27.55 22.60
C LYS A 147 -14.69 27.01 23.96
N SER A 148 -13.70 27.72 24.52
CA SER A 148 -13.20 27.63 25.90
C SER A 148 -12.28 26.45 26.22
N CYS A 149 -11.02 26.54 25.80
CA CYS A 149 -9.94 25.88 26.55
C CYS A 149 -8.82 26.92 26.73
N LYS A 150 -8.94 27.68 27.82
CA LYS A 150 -7.78 28.35 28.41
C LYS A 150 -6.74 27.27 28.72
N SER A 151 -5.48 27.61 28.49
CA SER A 151 -4.27 26.92 28.94
C SER A 151 -4.45 26.08 30.22
N GLY A 152 -4.12 24.79 30.16
CA GLY A 152 -3.88 23.96 31.34
C GLY A 152 -5.01 23.04 31.81
N ALA A 153 -6.27 23.25 31.39
CA ALA A 153 -7.38 22.45 31.92
C ALA A 153 -7.44 21.03 31.31
N LEU A 154 -7.53 20.01 32.17
CA LEU A 154 -7.91 18.65 31.78
C LEU A 154 -9.34 18.66 31.22
N SER A 155 -9.59 17.89 30.16
CA SER A 155 -10.97 17.69 29.68
C SER A 155 -11.76 16.82 30.64
N ASP A 156 -13.10 16.93 30.66
CA ASP A 156 -13.95 16.14 31.56
C ASP A 156 -13.69 14.63 31.43
N ARG A 157 -13.49 14.15 30.20
CA ARG A 157 -13.11 12.75 29.91
C ARG A 157 -11.72 12.37 30.43
N GLN A 158 -10.78 13.33 30.51
CA GLN A 158 -9.45 13.09 31.08
C GLN A 158 -9.51 13.04 32.60
N ARG A 159 -10.32 13.92 33.20
CA ARG A 159 -10.59 13.93 34.64
C ARG A 159 -11.26 12.63 35.08
N GLU A 160 -12.29 12.18 34.37
CA GLU A 160 -13.00 10.91 34.64
C GLU A 160 -12.05 9.70 34.61
N VAL A 161 -11.11 9.65 33.66
CA VAL A 161 -10.11 8.57 33.58
C VAL A 161 -9.09 8.66 34.72
N LEU A 162 -8.67 9.87 35.11
CA LEU A 162 -7.74 10.06 36.23
C LEU A 162 -8.41 9.74 37.58
N GLU A 163 -9.67 10.10 37.77
CA GLU A 163 -10.46 9.74 38.97
C GLU A 163 -10.62 8.23 39.10
N ALA A 164 -10.95 7.54 38.00
CA ALA A 164 -11.00 6.08 37.99
C ALA A 164 -9.63 5.44 38.31
N LEU A 165 -8.54 6.02 37.79
CA LEU A 165 -7.19 5.55 38.13
C LEU A 165 -6.77 5.88 39.57
N ALA A 166 -7.29 6.95 40.17
CA ALA A 166 -7.03 7.31 41.57
C ALA A 166 -7.77 6.38 42.56
N GLN A 167 -8.91 5.83 42.15
CA GLN A 167 -9.66 4.85 42.95
C GLN A 167 -9.04 3.44 42.88
N CYS A 168 -8.24 3.15 41.86
CA CYS A 168 -7.49 1.91 41.74
C CYS A 168 -6.27 1.89 42.68
N LYS A 169 -6.25 0.96 43.65
CA LYS A 169 -5.07 0.70 44.51
C LYS A 169 -3.92 0.01 43.77
N GLU A 170 -4.20 -0.66 42.64
CA GLU A 170 -3.23 -1.40 41.83
C GLU A 170 -3.27 -0.93 40.37
N ALA A 171 -2.32 -1.42 39.56
CA ALA A 171 -2.29 -1.10 38.14
C ALA A 171 -3.52 -1.65 37.40
N CYS A 172 -4.32 -0.74 36.86
CA CYS A 172 -5.59 -1.06 36.20
C CYS A 172 -5.43 -1.15 34.68
N GLY A 173 -6.14 -2.08 34.05
CA GLY A 173 -6.23 -2.19 32.61
C GLY A 173 -7.33 -1.32 32.02
N SER A 174 -7.34 -1.15 30.70
CA SER A 174 -8.36 -0.34 30.02
C SER A 174 -9.79 -0.89 30.14
N LYS A 175 -9.96 -2.18 30.46
CA LYS A 175 -11.27 -2.79 30.74
C LYS A 175 -11.73 -2.51 32.17
N ASP A 176 -10.80 -2.53 33.12
CA ASP A 176 -11.07 -2.26 34.53
C ASP A 176 -11.51 -0.80 34.72
N ILE A 177 -10.86 0.13 34.01
CA ILE A 177 -11.22 1.56 33.98
C ILE A 177 -12.57 1.79 33.27
N ALA A 178 -12.91 0.97 32.28
CA ALA A 178 -14.20 1.08 31.60
C ALA A 178 -15.38 0.66 32.50
N ALA A 179 -15.14 -0.17 33.51
CA ALA A 179 -16.19 -0.60 34.44
C ALA A 179 -16.63 0.54 35.39
N THR A 180 -15.78 1.54 35.60
CA THR A 180 -16.02 2.65 36.53
C THR A 180 -16.27 3.98 35.80
N THR A 181 -16.22 4.02 34.47
CA THR A 181 -16.37 5.24 33.66
C THR A 181 -17.44 5.05 32.60
N SER A 182 -17.99 6.16 32.10
CA SER A 182 -18.97 6.16 31.00
C SER A 182 -18.32 5.98 29.62
N LEU A 183 -17.05 5.52 29.57
CA LEU A 183 -16.22 5.50 28.37
C LEU A 183 -15.92 4.09 27.89
N GLU A 184 -15.96 3.91 26.58
CA GLU A 184 -15.60 2.64 25.94
C GLU A 184 -14.08 2.37 26.06
N PRO A 185 -13.62 1.10 26.12
CA PRO A 185 -12.20 0.75 26.24
C PRO A 185 -11.28 1.37 25.17
N LYS A 186 -11.82 1.57 23.96
CA LYS A 186 -11.12 2.25 22.85
C LYS A 186 -10.91 3.74 23.13
N GLN A 187 -11.88 4.40 23.75
CA GLN A 187 -11.80 5.83 24.11
C GLN A 187 -10.81 6.03 25.27
N ILE A 188 -10.82 5.13 26.26
CA ILE A 188 -9.89 5.12 27.39
C ILE A 188 -8.45 4.98 26.90
N SER A 189 -8.19 4.03 26.01
CA SER A 189 -6.84 3.81 25.43
C SER A 189 -6.29 5.07 24.75
N CYS A 190 -7.17 5.83 24.08
CA CYS A 190 -6.81 7.10 23.46
C CYS A 190 -6.47 8.17 24.50
N GLN A 191 -7.27 8.31 25.57
CA GLN A 191 -7.00 9.29 26.62
C GLN A 191 -5.74 8.97 27.42
N ILE A 192 -5.51 7.70 27.76
CA ILE A 192 -4.31 7.25 28.47
C ILE A 192 -3.04 7.60 27.68
N THR A 193 -3.07 7.46 26.35
CA THR A 193 -1.93 7.84 25.49
C THR A 193 -1.63 9.34 25.59
N ASN A 194 -2.65 10.18 25.71
CA ASN A 194 -2.48 11.63 25.88
C ASN A 194 -2.05 12.00 27.31
N LEU A 195 -2.61 11.34 28.33
CA LEU A 195 -2.24 11.54 29.74
C LEU A 195 -0.80 11.12 30.01
N LYS A 196 -0.33 10.02 29.39
CA LYS A 196 1.08 9.60 29.42
C LYS A 196 2.03 10.68 28.89
N LYS A 197 1.66 11.35 27.79
CA LYS A 197 2.46 12.44 27.21
C LYS A 197 2.54 13.67 28.11
N LYS A 198 1.54 13.88 28.96
CA LYS A 198 1.49 14.96 29.95
C LYS A 198 2.16 14.58 31.29
N GLY A 199 2.65 13.34 31.43
CA GLY A 199 3.25 12.85 32.67
C GLY A 199 2.26 12.31 33.71
N TYR A 200 0.95 12.52 33.55
CA TYR A 200 -0.06 12.18 34.58
C TYR A 200 -0.28 10.69 34.83
N VAL A 201 0.06 9.81 33.87
CA VAL A 201 -0.14 8.36 33.97
C VAL A 201 1.12 7.62 33.57
N SER A 202 1.50 6.62 34.37
CA SER A 202 2.62 5.71 34.11
C SER A 202 2.13 4.29 33.77
N SER A 203 3.02 3.46 33.21
CA SER A 203 2.72 2.10 32.77
C SER A 203 3.78 1.13 33.31
N PRO A 204 3.57 0.51 34.47
CA PRO A 204 4.52 -0.45 35.02
C PRO A 204 4.59 -1.76 34.22
N ALA A 205 3.50 -2.13 33.53
CA ALA A 205 3.44 -3.32 32.69
C ALA A 205 2.57 -3.08 31.44
N ARG A 206 2.65 -4.00 30.47
CA ARG A 206 1.88 -3.90 29.22
C ARG A 206 0.38 -3.84 29.53
N CYS A 207 -0.29 -2.81 29.03
CA CYS A 207 -1.72 -2.57 29.23
C CYS A 207 -2.14 -2.39 30.69
N LYS A 208 -1.21 -2.01 31.58
CA LYS A 208 -1.46 -1.71 33.00
C LYS A 208 -1.01 -0.28 33.29
N TYR A 209 -1.87 0.49 33.96
CA TYR A 209 -1.71 1.93 34.12
C TYR A 209 -1.89 2.35 35.58
N VAL A 210 -1.08 3.32 36.01
CA VAL A 210 -1.09 3.87 37.37
C VAL A 210 -1.04 5.39 37.27
N ILE A 211 -1.80 6.08 38.13
CA ILE A 211 -1.74 7.55 38.24
C ILE A 211 -0.44 7.98 38.92
N THR A 212 0.23 9.00 38.37
CA THR A 212 1.43 9.59 38.97
C THR A 212 1.05 10.68 39.98
N ASP A 213 2.00 11.15 40.78
CA ASP A 213 1.75 12.23 41.73
C ASP A 213 1.34 13.54 41.03
N ASP A 214 1.94 13.83 39.87
CA ASP A 214 1.52 14.94 39.01
C ASP A 214 0.06 14.80 38.54
N GLY A 215 -0.36 13.56 38.26
CA GLY A 215 -1.76 13.25 37.90
C GLY A 215 -2.73 13.46 39.04
N LYS A 216 -2.34 13.14 40.29
CA LYS A 216 -3.14 13.40 41.50
C LYS A 216 -3.23 14.90 41.79
N ASN A 217 -2.12 15.63 41.64
CA ASN A 217 -2.09 17.07 41.80
C ASN A 217 -2.96 17.78 40.76
N ALA A 218 -3.08 17.23 39.55
CA ALA A 218 -3.95 17.78 38.52
C ALA A 218 -5.46 17.53 38.75
N LEU A 219 -5.82 16.64 39.68
CA LEU A 219 -7.19 16.41 40.15
C LEU A 219 -7.58 17.28 41.36
N SER A 220 -6.60 17.87 42.04
CA SER A 220 -6.79 18.76 43.20
C SER A 220 -7.16 20.17 42.77
#